data_AF-A0A2E0ZLY2-F1
#
_entry.id   AF-A0A2E0ZLY2-F1
#
_cell.length_a   1.000
_cell.length_b   1.000
_cell.length_c   1.000
_cell.angle_alpha   90.00
_cell.angle_beta   90.00
_cell.angle_gamma   90.00
#
_symmetry.space_group_name_H-M   'P 1'
#
loop_
_entity.id
_entity.type
_entity.pdbx_description
1 polymer ?
#
loop_
_entity_poly.entity_id
_entity_poly.type
_entity_poly.pdbx_seq_one_letter_code
_entity_poly.pdbx_strand_id
1 'polypeptide(L)'
;MVHSMRLFPKMVDPEYWRRLWVEIKLVGHLMKDGRVPLYTKAIPFLVGIYLLSPFDLVPDIIPVLGQMDDFGLLVISLSAFIRLAPPEVVDDYMPRDMALKAQINQ
;
A
#
# COMPACT_ATOMS: atom_id res chain seq x y z
N MET A 1 -18.04 -29.42 7.59
CA MET A 1 -17.06 -29.10 8.65
C MET A 1 -15.66 -29.54 8.22
N VAL A 2 -15.00 -28.79 7.33
CA VAL A 2 -13.53 -28.64 7.27
C VAL A 2 -13.30 -27.22 6.79
N HIS A 3 -13.36 -26.31 7.75
CA HIS A 3 -13.05 -24.90 7.58
C HIS A 3 -11.56 -24.75 7.90
N SER A 4 -10.86 -23.93 7.11
CA SER A 4 -9.56 -23.34 7.45
C SER A 4 -8.31 -24.22 7.32
N MET A 5 -7.68 -24.15 6.14
CA MET A 5 -6.22 -24.07 6.01
C MET A 5 -5.82 -23.52 4.64
N ARG A 6 -6.25 -22.28 4.36
CA ARG A 6 -5.55 -21.41 3.40
C ARG A 6 -4.63 -20.49 4.20
N LEU A 7 -3.61 -21.06 4.81
CA LEU A 7 -2.45 -20.33 5.33
C LEU A 7 -1.47 -20.01 4.19
N PHE A 8 -1.98 -19.83 2.96
CA PHE A 8 -1.14 -19.28 1.91
C PHE A 8 -0.91 -17.81 2.25
N PRO A 9 0.35 -17.37 2.43
CA PRO A 9 0.63 -15.97 2.60
C PRO A 9 0.06 -15.26 1.38
N LYS A 10 -0.83 -14.26 1.57
CA LYS A 10 -1.41 -13.50 0.46
C LYS A 10 -0.35 -12.96 -0.52
N MET A 11 0.89 -12.82 -0.05
CA MET A 11 2.07 -12.44 -0.84
C MET A 11 2.47 -13.46 -1.93
N VAL A 12 2.04 -14.72 -1.85
CA VAL A 12 2.33 -15.77 -2.84
C VAL A 12 1.30 -15.76 -3.98
N ASP A 13 0.16 -15.07 -3.81
CA ASP A 13 -0.84 -14.93 -4.86
C ASP A 13 -0.39 -13.92 -5.94
N PRO A 14 -0.36 -14.29 -7.24
CA PRO A 14 -0.03 -13.36 -8.32
C PRO A 14 -0.96 -12.13 -8.37
N GLU A 15 -2.20 -12.31 -7.90
CA GLU A 15 -3.20 -11.27 -7.77
C GLU A 15 -2.77 -10.16 -6.78
N TYR A 16 -2.08 -10.53 -5.70
CA TYR A 16 -1.59 -9.58 -4.70
C TYR A 16 -0.55 -8.63 -5.28
N TRP A 17 0.42 -9.18 -6.02
CA TRP A 17 1.43 -8.37 -6.70
C TRP A 17 0.82 -7.46 -7.74
N ARG A 18 -0.12 -7.97 -8.55
CA ARG A 18 -0.85 -7.13 -9.51
C ARG A 18 -1.57 -5.98 -8.80
N ARG A 19 -2.18 -6.27 -7.65
CA ARG A 19 -2.87 -5.25 -6.86
C ARG A 19 -1.92 -4.18 -6.36
N LEU A 20 -0.79 -4.58 -5.81
CA LEU A 20 0.23 -3.67 -5.30
C LEU A 20 0.74 -2.73 -6.41
N TRP A 21 1.00 -3.25 -7.61
CA TRP A 21 1.42 -2.43 -8.75
C TRP A 21 0.40 -1.34 -9.13
N VAL A 22 -0.89 -1.66 -9.07
CA VAL A 22 -1.95 -0.70 -9.35
C VAL A 22 -2.08 0.32 -8.22
N GLU A 23 -2.01 -0.11 -6.95
CA GLU A 23 -2.04 0.79 -5.80
C GLU A 23 -0.86 1.78 -5.84
N ILE A 24 0.35 1.32 -6.16
CA ILE A 24 1.53 2.19 -6.35
C ILE A 24 1.28 3.22 -7.47
N LYS A 25 0.74 2.78 -8.63
CA LYS A 25 0.40 3.70 -9.72
C LYS A 25 -0.66 4.71 -9.29
N LEU A 26 -1.72 4.27 -8.62
CA LEU A 26 -2.80 5.11 -8.13
C LEU A 26 -2.27 6.17 -7.16
N VAL A 27 -1.47 5.76 -6.17
CA VAL A 27 -0.78 6.68 -5.24
C VAL A 27 0.04 7.71 -6.02
N GLY A 28 0.79 7.30 -7.04
CA GLY A 28 1.56 8.21 -7.89
C GLY A 28 0.71 9.26 -8.62
N HIS A 29 -0.51 8.93 -9.06
CA HIS A 29 -1.44 9.88 -9.66
C HIS A 29 -2.03 10.83 -8.60
N LEU A 30 -2.48 10.28 -7.47
CA LEU A 30 -3.04 11.04 -6.35
C LEU A 30 -2.03 12.01 -5.72
N MET A 31 -0.74 11.63 -5.65
CA MET A 31 0.32 12.53 -5.18
C MET A 31 0.48 13.76 -6.08
N LYS A 32 0.27 13.60 -7.40
CA LYS A 32 0.36 14.69 -8.39
C LYS A 32 -0.91 15.54 -8.47
N ASP A 33 -2.07 14.99 -8.09
CA ASP A 33 -3.33 15.72 -8.13
C ASP A 33 -3.40 16.78 -7.01
N GLY A 34 -3.69 18.03 -7.37
CA GLY A 34 -3.80 19.16 -6.44
C GLY A 34 -5.03 19.10 -5.52
N ARG A 35 -6.02 18.27 -5.85
CA ARG A 35 -7.24 18.06 -5.04
C ARG A 35 -6.97 17.21 -3.79
N VAL A 36 -5.89 16.44 -3.78
CA VAL A 36 -5.49 15.64 -2.60
C VAL A 36 -4.82 16.54 -1.57
N PRO A 37 -5.31 16.60 -0.32
CA PRO A 37 -4.73 17.45 0.72
C PRO A 37 -3.27 17.11 1.04
N LEU A 38 -2.47 18.13 1.34
CA LEU A 38 -1.05 17.98 1.66
C LEU A 38 -0.80 17.12 2.91
N TYR A 39 -1.67 17.18 3.92
CA TYR A 39 -1.55 16.35 5.12
C TYR A 39 -1.69 14.85 4.79
N THR A 40 -2.53 14.49 3.81
CA THR A 40 -2.65 13.11 3.34
C THR A 40 -1.37 12.68 2.64
N LYS A 41 -0.80 13.56 1.79
CA LYS A 41 0.48 13.31 1.09
C LYS A 41 1.67 13.17 2.04
N ALA A 42 1.59 13.71 3.26
CA ALA A 42 2.62 13.53 4.27
C ALA A 42 2.82 12.05 4.63
N ILE A 43 1.79 11.20 4.55
CA ILE A 43 1.88 9.77 4.90
C ILE A 43 2.89 9.02 4.03
N PRO A 44 2.70 8.93 2.69
CA PRO A 44 3.68 8.25 1.84
C PRO A 44 5.02 8.99 1.80
N PHE A 45 5.04 10.31 2.05
CA PHE A 45 6.28 11.09 2.12
C PHE A 45 7.12 10.73 3.36
N LEU A 46 6.52 10.66 4.55
CA LEU A 46 7.19 10.29 5.80
C LEU A 46 7.66 8.84 5.76
N VAL A 47 6.84 7.93 5.24
CA VAL A 47 7.24 6.53 5.03
C VAL A 47 8.35 6.44 3.97
N GLY A 48 8.28 7.24 2.91
CA GLY A 48 9.35 7.36 1.93
C GLY A 48 10.66 7.84 2.56
N ILE A 49 10.63 8.86 3.42
CA ILE A 49 11.80 9.32 4.18
C ILE A 49 12.35 8.22 5.10
N TYR A 50 11.46 7.49 5.78
CA TYR A 50 11.84 6.37 6.64
C TYR A 50 12.57 5.27 5.84
N LEU A 51 12.04 4.91 4.66
CA LEU A 51 12.67 3.91 3.78
C LEU A 51 13.94 4.42 3.08
N LEU A 52 14.01 5.71 2.78
CA LEU A 52 15.18 6.35 2.16
C LEU A 52 16.27 6.71 3.17
N SER A 53 16.00 6.63 4.47
CA SER A 53 17.01 6.70 5.53
C SER A 53 17.73 5.36 5.58
N PRO A 54 18.91 5.18 4.96
CA PRO A 54 19.45 3.85 4.74
C PRO A 54 20.21 3.31 5.97
N PHE A 55 20.20 3.97 7.15
CA PHE A 55 21.29 3.77 8.10
C PHE A 55 21.09 3.93 9.61
N ASP A 56 19.96 4.39 10.15
CA ASP A 56 20.00 4.90 11.54
C ASP A 56 19.27 4.00 12.57
N LEU A 57 19.87 2.85 12.93
CA LEU A 57 19.93 2.26 14.31
C LEU A 57 19.85 0.73 14.44
N VAL A 58 19.79 -0.06 13.35
CA VAL A 58 19.91 -1.54 13.47
C VAL A 58 21.11 -2.05 12.65
N PRO A 59 22.35 -1.72 13.03
CA PRO A 59 23.47 -2.55 12.67
C PRO A 59 23.32 -3.88 13.43
N ASP A 60 23.27 -4.98 12.67
CA ASP A 60 23.32 -6.37 13.11
C ASP A 60 22.13 -6.87 13.97
N ILE A 61 21.36 -7.85 13.47
CA ILE A 61 20.89 -9.05 14.23
C ILE A 61 19.86 -9.91 13.43
N ILE A 62 19.06 -9.40 12.48
CA ILE A 62 18.16 -10.27 11.68
C ILE A 62 18.06 -9.87 10.19
N PRO A 63 18.92 -10.43 9.31
CA PRO A 63 18.95 -10.07 7.88
C PRO A 63 17.65 -10.32 7.09
N VAL A 64 16.74 -11.16 7.61
CA VAL A 64 15.52 -11.61 6.88
C VAL A 64 14.22 -11.09 7.50
N LEU A 65 14.12 -10.88 8.82
CA LEU A 65 12.89 -10.39 9.46
C LEU A 65 12.76 -8.87 9.41
N GLY A 66 13.87 -8.12 9.34
CA GLY A 66 13.84 -6.65 9.24
C GLY A 66 13.18 -6.13 7.95
N GLN A 67 13.36 -6.83 6.83
CA GLN A 67 12.80 -6.41 5.53
C GLN A 67 11.28 -6.57 5.42
N MET A 68 10.70 -7.49 6.21
CA MET A 68 9.26 -7.73 6.19
C MET A 68 8.46 -6.61 6.88
N ASP A 69 9.06 -5.99 7.91
CA ASP A 69 8.42 -4.88 8.64
C ASP A 69 8.32 -3.62 7.78
N ASP A 70 9.41 -3.25 7.10
CA ASP A 70 9.46 -2.11 6.18
C ASP A 70 8.48 -2.27 5.00
N PHE A 71 8.37 -3.47 4.44
CA PHE A 71 7.41 -3.77 3.38
C PHE A 71 5.97 -3.75 3.88
N GLY A 72 5.70 -4.29 5.07
CA GLY A 72 4.40 -4.21 5.73
C GLY A 72 3.98 -2.77 5.96
N LEU A 73 4.88 -1.95 6.50
CA LEU A 73 4.69 -0.53 6.72
C LEU A 73 4.39 0.20 5.40
N LEU A 74 5.13 -0.09 4.33
CA LEU A 74 4.87 0.46 3.00
C LEU A 74 3.45 0.12 2.52
N VAL A 75 3.05 -1.15 2.54
CA VAL A 75 1.72 -1.58 2.06
C VAL A 75 0.59 -0.96 2.89
N ILE A 76 0.77 -0.88 4.21
CA ILE A 76 -0.18 -0.22 5.12
C ILE A 76 -0.26 1.27 4.81
N SER A 77 0.86 1.93 4.56
CA SER A 77 0.91 3.37 4.26
C SER A 77 0.21 3.71 2.95
N LEU A 78 0.39 2.92 1.89
CA LEU A 78 -0.33 3.09 0.62
C LEU A 78 -1.84 2.92 0.82
N SER A 79 -2.23 1.89 1.56
CA SER A 79 -3.64 1.65 1.89
C SER A 79 -4.25 2.80 2.70
N ALA A 80 -3.52 3.31 3.70
CA ALA A 80 -3.96 4.43 4.52
C ALA A 80 -4.08 5.73 3.70
N PHE A 81 -3.10 5.99 2.84
CA PHE A 81 -3.10 7.14 1.95
C PHE A 81 -4.31 7.15 1.01
N ILE A 82 -4.61 6.02 0.36
CA ILE A 82 -5.77 5.89 -0.55
C ILE A 82 -7.07 6.11 0.22
N ARG A 83 -7.21 5.58 1.45
CA ARG A 83 -8.41 5.74 2.28
C ARG A 83 -8.65 7.17 2.77
N LEU A 84 -7.58 7.95 2.92
CA LEU A 84 -7.64 9.34 3.36
C LEU A 84 -7.67 10.34 2.21
N ALA A 85 -7.44 9.89 0.98
CA ALA A 85 -7.61 10.71 -0.21
C ALA A 85 -9.11 10.93 -0.48
N PRO A 86 -9.49 12.08 -1.07
CA PRO A 86 -10.89 12.32 -1.45
C PRO A 86 -11.40 11.23 -2.40
N PRO A 87 -12.54 10.59 -2.10
CA PRO A 87 -13.02 9.43 -2.86
C PRO A 87 -13.29 9.78 -4.32
N GLU A 88 -13.70 11.01 -4.63
CA GLU A 88 -13.95 11.43 -6.02
C GLU A 88 -12.67 11.39 -6.86
N VAL A 89 -11.53 11.73 -6.27
CA VAL A 89 -10.22 11.71 -6.95
C VAL A 89 -9.69 10.29 -7.06
N VAL A 90 -9.95 9.45 -6.05
CA VAL A 90 -9.59 8.02 -6.11
C VAL A 90 -10.34 7.34 -7.26
N ASP A 91 -11.64 7.58 -7.39
CA ASP A 91 -12.48 7.00 -8.43
C ASP A 91 -12.08 7.45 -9.85
N ASP A 92 -11.61 8.69 -10.01
CA ASP A 92 -11.09 9.21 -11.29
C ASP A 92 -9.89 8.39 -11.81
N TYR A 93 -9.06 7.87 -10.91
CA TYR A 93 -7.80 7.18 -11.24
C TYR A 93 -7.82 5.67 -10.98
N MET A 94 -8.84 5.15 -10.29
CA MET A 94 -8.93 3.74 -9.92
C MET A 94 -9.34 2.88 -11.12
N PRO A 95 -8.57 1.83 -11.47
CA PRO A 95 -8.96 0.91 -12.53
C PRO A 95 -10.32 0.25 -12.25
N ARG A 96 -11.16 0.19 -13.27
CA ARG A 96 -12.55 -0.30 -13.17
C ARG A 96 -12.66 -1.73 -12.64
N ASP A 97 -11.68 -2.58 -12.94
CA ASP A 97 -11.58 -3.95 -12.44
C ASP A 97 -11.33 -4.02 -10.92
N MET A 98 -10.62 -3.04 -10.35
CA MET A 98 -10.47 -2.93 -8.90
C MET A 98 -11.69 -2.34 -8.21
N ALA A 99 -12.31 -1.32 -8.82
CA ALA A 99 -13.51 -0.70 -8.27
C ALA A 99 -14.65 -1.73 -8.12
N LEU A 100 -14.82 -2.59 -9.13
CA LEU A 100 -15.79 -3.70 -9.09
C LEU A 100 -15.51 -4.69 -7.95
N LYS A 101 -14.25 -5.07 -7.74
CA LYS A 101 -13.88 -6.01 -6.66
C LYS A 101 -14.02 -5.39 -5.27
N ALA A 102 -13.81 -4.09 -5.14
CA ALA A 102 -14.02 -3.37 -3.88
C ALA A 102 -15.51 -3.35 -3.51
N GLN A 103 -16.40 -3.14 -4.49
CA GLN A 103 -17.85 -3.15 -4.29
C GLN A 103 -18.42 -4.55 -3.99
N ILE A 104 -17.85 -5.61 -4.56
CA ILE A 104 -18.31 -7.00 -4.32
C ILE A 104 -17.89 -7.53 -2.93
N ASN A 105 -16.79 -7.02 -2.38
CA ASN A 105 -16.24 -7.45 -1.09
C ASN A 105 -16.60 -6.51 0.08
N GLN A 106 -17.42 -5.49 -0.15
CA GLN A 106 -18.04 -4.65 0.88
C GLN A 106 -19.44 -5.17 1.20
#